data_AF-A0A2T4V675-F1
#
_entry.id   AF-A0A2T4V675-F1
#
_cell.length_a   1.000
_cell.length_b   1.000
_cell.length_c   1.000
_cell.angle_alpha   90.00
_cell.angle_beta   90.00
_cell.angle_gamma   90.00
#
_symmetry.space_group_name_H-M   'P 1'
#
loop_
_entity.id
_entity.type
_entity.pdbx_description
1 polymer ?
#
loop_
_entity_poly.entity_id
_entity_poly.type
_entity_poly.pdbx_seq_one_letter_code
_entity_poly.pdbx_strand_id
1 'polypeptide(L)'
;MNTLRSMLGIAALATLVLTTGACTKTDPGGPDGGTDGGENCAPANRNDEIRLALAPACEGCHLTGNKPFFASLTAFENGLVYDEKYVKPGDPENSLLIQLLVGNAPGSYPQMPPGQRYEELVANGRVTLNIEQVKAWIRELPPAPERLEAPDPKAFTVRRLSAEEMVVSLMDQLGLTLEDFVSTSDPNWRNRAYVVNGGKLFIWPGDWAPGISGEYVSDSRSVERFEALGGGNSLAYRKRDVSFGPSAAQTVVQMSQAWCARAVDKKSNTAVLRYVTLADTSAKNPDAVQKNLRALYLRMLGQPPSDTEAKELYEQVYLPLEAQSTRLAWIGVCAALIRHPLWITY
;
A
#
# COMPACT_ATOMS: atom_id res chain seq x y z
N MET A 1 18.74 54.13 34.87
CA MET A 1 17.53 54.36 35.68
C MET A 1 16.53 53.29 35.24
N ASN A 2 16.50 52.10 35.88
CA ASN A 2 15.54 51.69 36.94
C ASN A 2 14.09 52.09 36.58
N THR A 3 13.10 51.21 36.38
CA THR A 3 12.57 50.05 37.17
C THR A 3 11.66 49.19 36.24
N LEU A 4 11.55 47.85 36.25
CA LEU A 4 11.15 46.81 37.24
C LEU A 4 9.65 46.82 37.67
N ARG A 5 8.86 45.85 37.14
CA ARG A 5 7.75 45.04 37.77
C ARG A 5 6.95 44.35 36.65
N SER A 6 7.01 43.02 36.43
CA SER A 6 6.54 41.85 37.21
C SER A 6 5.01 41.70 37.26
N MET A 7 4.51 40.56 36.71
CA MET A 7 3.40 39.67 37.16
C MET A 7 3.02 38.75 35.97
N LEU A 8 3.42 37.48 35.98
CA LEU A 8 2.62 36.32 36.43
C LEU A 8 1.39 36.02 35.55
N GLY A 9 1.54 35.03 34.66
CA GLY A 9 0.46 34.35 33.96
C GLY A 9 0.84 32.88 33.79
N ILE A 10 0.16 32.02 34.55
CA ILE A 10 0.41 30.59 34.73
C ILE A 10 -0.19 29.77 33.57
N ALA A 11 0.59 28.76 33.15
CA ALA A 11 0.24 27.44 32.60
C ALA A 11 -0.89 27.25 31.57
N ALA A 12 -0.50 26.65 30.44
CA ALA A 12 -1.13 25.42 29.95
C ALA A 12 -0.11 24.66 29.08
N LEU A 13 0.68 23.77 29.71
CA LEU A 13 1.42 22.74 28.97
C LEU A 13 0.38 21.68 28.59
N ALA A 14 -0.02 21.64 27.33
CA ALA A 14 -0.79 20.54 26.78
C ALA A 14 0.14 19.33 26.62
N THR A 15 0.20 18.47 27.63
CA THR A 15 0.75 17.12 27.51
C THR A 15 -0.15 16.31 26.59
N LEU A 16 0.32 16.07 25.37
CA LEU A 16 -0.27 15.12 24.44
C LEU A 16 -0.04 13.70 24.99
N VAL A 17 -1.00 13.20 25.76
CA VAL A 17 -1.02 11.79 26.17
C VAL A 17 -1.38 10.98 24.93
N LEU A 18 -0.39 10.31 24.35
CA LEU A 18 -0.62 9.19 23.44
C LEU A 18 -1.42 8.14 24.23
N THR A 19 -2.66 7.94 23.84
CA THR A 19 -3.45 6.77 24.25
C THR A 19 -2.79 5.54 23.62
N THR A 20 -1.86 4.94 24.34
CA THR A 20 -1.50 3.55 24.16
C THR A 20 -2.77 2.73 24.46
N GLY A 21 -3.35 2.10 23.45
CA GLY A 21 -4.28 0.99 23.64
C GLY A 21 -3.50 -0.20 24.21
N ALA A 22 -3.16 -0.13 25.48
CA ALA A 22 -2.65 -1.25 26.25
C ALA A 22 -3.75 -1.64 27.24
N CYS A 23 -4.26 -2.86 27.12
CA CYS A 23 -5.28 -3.42 27.99
C CYS A 23 -4.77 -3.49 29.44
N THR A 24 -5.02 -2.45 30.23
CA THR A 24 -4.87 -2.50 31.68
C THR A 24 -6.18 -3.01 32.29
N LYS A 25 -6.09 -4.14 32.99
CA LYS A 25 -7.14 -4.68 33.88
C LYS A 25 -7.73 -3.55 34.74
N THR A 26 -9.00 -3.24 34.57
CA THR A 26 -9.77 -2.39 35.49
C THR A 26 -10.48 -3.28 36.50
N ASP A 27 -10.22 -3.07 37.79
CA ASP A 27 -10.97 -3.68 38.89
C ASP A 27 -12.43 -3.19 38.93
N PRO A 28 -13.38 -3.98 39.46
CA PRO A 28 -14.81 -3.73 39.33
C PRO A 28 -15.34 -2.86 40.46
N GLY A 29 -16.03 -1.77 40.13
CA GLY A 29 -16.74 -0.97 41.14
C GLY A 29 -17.53 0.20 40.57
N GLY A 30 -18.73 -0.04 40.05
CA GLY A 30 -19.71 1.00 39.72
C GLY A 30 -20.92 0.42 38.95
N PRO A 31 -22.17 0.61 39.41
CA PRO A 31 -23.33 -0.02 38.80
C PRO A 31 -23.95 0.80 37.66
N ASP A 32 -24.49 0.04 36.71
CA ASP A 32 -25.57 0.32 35.77
C ASP A 32 -25.35 1.27 34.59
N GLY A 33 -25.38 0.65 33.39
CA GLY A 33 -26.03 1.26 32.22
C GLY A 33 -25.34 1.00 30.87
N GLY A 34 -25.68 -0.10 30.20
CA GLY A 34 -25.47 -0.25 28.74
C GLY A 34 -24.72 -1.52 28.33
N THR A 35 -25.48 -2.54 27.94
CA THR A 35 -25.02 -3.75 27.26
C THR A 35 -24.50 -3.43 25.85
N ASP A 36 -23.35 -4.07 25.53
CA ASP A 36 -22.68 -4.25 24.22
C ASP A 36 -21.33 -3.52 24.11
N GLY A 37 -20.24 -4.26 24.34
CA GLY A 37 -18.87 -3.78 24.11
C GLY A 37 -17.77 -4.31 25.03
N GLY A 38 -18.05 -5.32 25.87
CA GLY A 38 -17.06 -5.98 26.72
C GLY A 38 -16.74 -7.41 26.27
N GLU A 39 -16.65 -7.66 24.96
CA GLU A 39 -16.25 -8.98 24.47
C GLU A 39 -14.84 -9.33 24.98
N ASN A 40 -14.76 -10.47 25.63
CA ASN A 40 -13.58 -11.02 26.28
C ASN A 40 -12.30 -10.81 25.45
N CYS A 41 -11.27 -10.19 26.03
CA CYS A 41 -9.90 -10.18 25.48
C CYS A 41 -9.21 -11.56 25.54
N ALA A 42 -9.99 -12.64 25.62
CA ALA A 42 -9.47 -13.99 25.60
C ALA A 42 -9.24 -14.39 24.13
N PRO A 43 -8.09 -14.99 23.80
CA PRO A 43 -7.85 -15.46 22.44
C PRO A 43 -8.92 -16.48 22.03
N ALA A 44 -9.50 -16.32 20.85
CA ALA A 44 -10.54 -17.22 20.34
C ALA A 44 -9.99 -18.62 20.01
N ASN A 45 -8.73 -18.70 19.60
CA ASN A 45 -8.01 -19.94 19.31
C ASN A 45 -6.49 -19.72 19.45
N ARG A 46 -5.69 -20.76 19.13
CA ARG A 46 -4.22 -20.67 19.21
C ARG A 46 -3.63 -19.63 18.25
N ASN A 47 -4.18 -19.47 17.04
CA ASN A 47 -3.72 -18.44 16.11
C ASN A 47 -3.99 -17.03 16.65
N ASP A 48 -5.13 -16.83 17.31
CA ASP A 48 -5.49 -15.56 17.93
C ASP A 48 -4.59 -15.21 19.12
N GLU A 49 -4.17 -16.22 19.89
CA GLU A 49 -3.16 -16.04 20.95
C GLU A 49 -1.83 -15.53 20.38
N ILE A 50 -1.36 -16.12 19.28
CA ILE A 50 -0.13 -15.69 18.59
C ILE A 50 -0.30 -14.28 18.01
N ARG A 51 -1.43 -14.00 17.36
CA ARG A 51 -1.76 -12.67 16.83
C ARG A 51 -1.69 -11.61 17.93
N LEU A 52 -2.38 -11.83 19.05
CA LEU A 52 -2.41 -10.88 20.17
C LEU A 52 -1.03 -10.70 20.83
N ALA A 53 -0.23 -11.75 20.91
CA ALA A 53 1.09 -11.68 21.49
C ALA A 53 2.13 -10.97 20.61
N LEU A 54 1.99 -11.06 19.27
CA LEU A 54 2.83 -10.34 18.30
C LEU A 54 2.37 -8.88 18.08
N ALA A 55 1.09 -8.59 18.33
CA ALA A 55 0.45 -7.32 18.03
C ALA A 55 1.23 -6.08 18.49
N PRO A 56 1.77 -5.98 19.73
CA PRO A 56 2.35 -4.72 20.18
C PRO A 56 3.62 -4.30 19.44
N ALA A 57 4.27 -5.21 18.69
CA ALA A 57 5.38 -4.88 17.81
C ALA A 57 5.03 -4.88 16.31
N CYS A 58 3.97 -5.57 15.90
CA CYS A 58 3.65 -5.80 14.49
C CYS A 58 2.43 -5.03 14.00
N GLU A 59 1.42 -4.84 14.85
CA GLU A 59 0.11 -4.28 14.48
C GLU A 59 0.23 -2.87 13.91
N GLY A 60 1.09 -2.01 14.47
CA GLY A 60 1.20 -0.61 14.04
C GLY A 60 1.46 -0.43 12.53
N CYS A 61 2.15 -1.38 11.88
CA CYS A 61 2.40 -1.35 10.43
C CYS A 61 1.54 -2.35 9.63
N HIS A 62 0.86 -3.26 10.32
CA HIS A 62 0.09 -4.35 9.72
C HIS A 62 -1.39 -4.36 10.15
N LEU A 63 -1.90 -3.25 10.68
CA LEU A 63 -3.32 -3.06 11.00
C LEU A 63 -4.13 -2.65 9.77
N THR A 64 -3.51 -1.87 8.90
CA THR A 64 -4.04 -1.41 7.62
C THR A 64 -2.95 -1.59 6.57
N GLY A 65 -3.29 -1.55 5.28
CA GLY A 65 -2.27 -1.76 4.25
C GLY A 65 -2.57 -2.90 3.31
N ASN A 66 -1.66 -3.10 2.35
CA ASN A 66 -1.54 -4.29 1.50
C ASN A 66 -1.38 -5.61 2.28
N LYS A 67 -0.98 -5.55 3.56
CA LYS A 67 -0.72 -6.69 4.42
C LYS A 67 -1.29 -6.46 5.82
N PRO A 68 -2.62 -6.31 5.95
CA PRO A 68 -3.27 -5.91 7.18
C PRO A 68 -3.50 -7.14 8.09
N PHE A 69 -2.43 -7.91 8.35
CA PHE A 69 -2.49 -9.19 9.06
C PHE A 69 -3.09 -9.07 10.47
N PHE A 70 -3.05 -7.89 11.09
CA PHE A 70 -3.53 -7.68 12.45
C PHE A 70 -4.91 -6.99 12.50
N ALA A 71 -5.55 -6.74 11.35
CA ALA A 71 -6.89 -6.14 11.29
C ALA A 71 -7.98 -7.00 11.94
N SER A 72 -7.83 -8.32 11.88
CA SER A 72 -8.73 -9.29 12.52
C SER A 72 -8.04 -10.67 12.61
N LEU A 73 -8.61 -11.59 13.38
CA LEU A 73 -8.17 -12.99 13.39
C LEU A 73 -8.24 -13.60 11.98
N THR A 74 -9.32 -13.35 11.24
CA THR A 74 -9.48 -13.84 9.87
C THR A 74 -8.41 -13.28 8.92
N ALA A 75 -8.05 -12.00 9.05
CA ALA A 75 -6.98 -11.41 8.24
C ALA A 75 -5.61 -12.01 8.59
N PHE A 76 -5.37 -12.31 9.86
CA PHE A 76 -4.18 -13.00 10.32
C PHE A 76 -4.10 -14.41 9.73
N GLU A 77 -5.17 -15.18 9.87
CA GLU A 77 -5.23 -16.57 9.42
C GLU A 77 -5.10 -16.69 7.90
N ASN A 78 -5.90 -15.92 7.15
CA ASN A 78 -5.91 -16.00 5.68
C ASN A 78 -4.71 -15.31 5.03
N GLY A 79 -4.20 -14.23 5.63
CA GLY A 79 -3.15 -13.41 5.03
C GLY A 79 -1.72 -13.81 5.43
N LEU A 80 -1.55 -14.41 6.61
CA LEU A 80 -0.23 -14.75 7.15
C LEU A 80 -0.10 -16.23 7.50
N VAL A 81 -1.01 -16.77 8.31
CA VAL A 81 -0.86 -18.12 8.92
C VAL A 81 -0.96 -19.23 7.88
N TYR A 82 -1.93 -19.14 6.97
CA TYR A 82 -2.20 -20.18 5.96
C TYR A 82 -1.70 -19.81 4.56
N ASP A 83 -0.85 -18.78 4.46
CA ASP A 83 -0.09 -18.48 3.25
C ASP A 83 1.32 -19.09 3.37
N GLU A 84 1.57 -20.17 2.61
CA GLU A 84 2.84 -20.91 2.59
C GLU A 84 4.05 -20.05 2.20
N LYS A 85 3.83 -18.87 1.62
CA LYS A 85 4.89 -17.87 1.41
C LYS A 85 5.47 -17.39 2.73
N TYR A 86 4.65 -17.24 3.76
CA TYR A 86 5.06 -16.71 5.06
C TYR A 86 5.24 -17.81 6.11
N VAL A 87 4.31 -18.75 6.19
CA VAL A 87 4.29 -19.81 7.20
C VAL A 87 4.12 -21.16 6.51
N LYS A 88 5.14 -22.02 6.63
CA LYS A 88 5.11 -23.41 6.13
C LYS A 88 4.74 -24.34 7.28
N PRO A 89 3.52 -24.90 7.31
CA PRO A 89 3.09 -25.77 8.40
C PRO A 89 4.06 -26.93 8.61
N GLY A 90 4.45 -27.20 9.85
CA GLY A 90 5.41 -28.26 10.18
C GLY A 90 6.89 -27.90 9.95
N ASP A 91 7.19 -26.82 9.22
CA ASP A 91 8.56 -26.44 8.84
C ASP A 91 8.90 -24.99 9.20
N PRO A 92 9.16 -24.72 10.49
CA PRO A 92 9.45 -23.37 10.96
C PRO A 92 10.75 -22.78 10.37
N GLU A 93 11.76 -23.60 10.09
CA GLU A 93 13.06 -23.09 9.63
C GLU A 93 12.98 -22.56 8.18
N ASN A 94 12.10 -23.14 7.36
CA ASN A 94 11.86 -22.68 5.99
C ASN A 94 10.67 -21.70 5.86
N SER A 95 10.08 -21.28 6.98
CA SER A 95 9.02 -20.27 7.03
C SER A 95 9.60 -18.86 6.98
N LEU A 96 9.18 -18.04 6.01
CA LEU A 96 9.68 -16.67 5.84
C LEU A 96 9.38 -15.80 7.07
N LEU A 97 8.28 -16.04 7.80
CA LEU A 97 7.99 -15.35 9.06
C LEU A 97 9.12 -15.51 10.06
N ILE A 98 9.59 -16.74 10.31
CA ILE A 98 10.71 -17.00 11.23
C ILE A 98 11.97 -16.30 10.73
N GLN A 99 12.26 -16.42 9.44
CA GLN A 99 13.43 -15.78 8.84
C GLN A 99 13.41 -14.26 9.00
N LEU A 100 12.23 -13.63 8.87
CA LEU A 100 12.04 -12.19 9.09
C LEU A 100 12.22 -11.81 10.57
N LEU A 101 11.68 -12.59 11.51
CA LEU A 101 11.82 -12.28 12.94
C LEU A 101 13.29 -12.38 13.40
N VAL A 102 14.04 -13.37 12.92
CA VAL A 102 15.46 -13.56 13.27
C VAL A 102 16.44 -12.74 12.43
N GLY A 103 15.95 -12.01 11.42
CA GLY A 103 16.77 -11.12 10.58
C GLY A 103 17.57 -11.79 9.46
N ASN A 104 17.17 -12.99 9.01
CA ASN A 104 17.83 -13.77 7.96
C ASN A 104 16.95 -13.97 6.71
N ALA A 105 15.88 -13.18 6.54
CA ALA A 105 14.99 -13.33 5.39
C ALA A 105 15.68 -12.99 4.07
N PRO A 106 15.39 -13.71 2.99
CA PRO A 106 15.84 -13.34 1.66
C PRO A 106 15.10 -12.07 1.17
N GLY A 107 15.78 -11.26 0.37
CA GLY A 107 15.19 -10.09 -0.29
C GLY A 107 15.65 -8.74 0.27
N SER A 108 14.88 -7.69 -0.02
CA SER A 108 15.26 -6.31 0.32
C SER A 108 15.10 -5.94 1.80
N TYR A 109 14.31 -6.73 2.54
CA TYR A 109 14.07 -6.54 3.97
C TYR A 109 14.40 -7.85 4.70
N PRO A 110 15.62 -7.98 5.24
CA PRO A 110 16.03 -9.22 5.90
C PRO A 110 15.37 -9.43 7.27
N GLN A 111 14.78 -8.38 7.85
CA GLN A 111 14.22 -8.39 9.19
C GLN A 111 12.88 -7.65 9.27
N MET A 112 11.95 -8.18 10.07
CA MET A 112 10.76 -7.49 10.57
C MET A 112 10.56 -7.75 12.08
N PRO A 113 10.16 -6.74 12.88
CA PRO A 113 10.02 -5.34 12.49
C PRO A 113 11.39 -4.69 12.21
N PRO A 114 11.43 -3.61 11.41
CA PRO A 114 12.67 -2.95 11.05
C PRO A 114 13.29 -2.23 12.26
N GLY A 115 14.63 -2.24 12.33
CA GLY A 115 15.39 -1.43 13.28
C GLY A 115 15.61 -2.03 14.67
N GLN A 116 14.82 -3.02 15.09
CA GLN A 116 14.98 -3.67 16.40
C GLN A 116 14.91 -5.19 16.28
N ARG A 117 15.91 -5.89 16.83
CA ARG A 117 15.95 -7.36 16.82
C ARG A 117 14.82 -7.94 17.66
N TYR A 118 14.31 -9.10 17.27
CA TYR A 118 13.17 -9.69 17.94
C TYR A 118 13.46 -10.06 19.40
N GLU A 119 14.69 -10.50 19.70
CA GLU A 119 15.10 -10.82 21.07
C GLU A 119 15.04 -9.58 21.99
N GLU A 120 15.30 -8.39 21.44
CA GLU A 120 15.20 -7.13 22.18
C GLU A 120 13.74 -6.75 22.44
N LEU A 121 12.83 -7.04 21.50
CA LEU A 121 11.38 -6.84 21.67
C LEU A 121 10.82 -7.75 22.76
N VAL A 122 11.34 -8.97 22.88
CA VAL A 122 10.99 -9.88 23.96
C VAL A 122 11.56 -9.37 25.29
N ALA A 123 12.83 -8.98 25.31
CA ALA A 123 13.51 -8.51 26.52
C ALA A 123 12.89 -7.22 27.10
N ASN A 124 12.38 -6.33 26.26
CA ASN A 124 11.72 -5.09 26.68
C ASN A 124 10.20 -5.24 26.89
N GLY A 125 9.65 -6.46 26.75
CA GLY A 125 8.25 -6.76 26.98
C GLY A 125 7.28 -6.23 25.93
N ARG A 126 7.77 -5.74 24.77
CA ARG A 126 6.91 -5.37 23.64
C ARG A 126 6.32 -6.58 22.92
N VAL A 127 6.95 -7.74 23.05
CA VAL A 127 6.41 -9.02 22.58
C VAL A 127 6.57 -10.04 23.70
N THR A 128 5.55 -10.86 23.92
CA THR A 128 5.56 -11.86 24.99
C THR A 128 6.01 -13.25 24.53
N LEU A 129 6.03 -13.50 23.22
CA LEU A 129 6.46 -14.76 22.62
C LEU A 129 7.92 -14.70 22.20
N ASN A 130 8.72 -15.67 22.65
CA ASN A 130 10.05 -15.90 22.08
C ASN A 130 9.97 -16.65 20.74
N ILE A 131 11.08 -16.67 20.00
CA ILE A 131 11.17 -17.32 18.69
C ILE A 131 10.81 -18.81 18.76
N GLU A 132 11.26 -19.53 19.78
CA GLU A 132 10.97 -20.97 19.91
C GLU A 132 9.48 -21.26 20.11
N GLN A 133 8.75 -20.37 20.79
CA GLN A 133 7.29 -20.48 20.91
C GLN A 133 6.58 -20.25 19.58
N VAL A 134 7.06 -19.30 18.76
CA VAL A 134 6.54 -19.09 17.40
C VAL A 134 6.86 -20.30 16.51
N LYS A 135 8.07 -20.84 16.59
CA LYS A 135 8.45 -22.07 15.86
C LYS A 135 7.60 -23.27 16.28
N ALA A 136 7.35 -23.45 17.57
CA ALA A 136 6.49 -24.51 18.09
C ALA A 136 5.06 -24.38 17.54
N TRP A 137 4.51 -23.17 17.52
CA TRP A 137 3.20 -22.91 16.92
C TRP A 137 3.15 -23.29 15.43
N ILE A 138 4.19 -22.98 14.64
CA ILE A 138 4.26 -23.36 13.22
C ILE A 138 4.33 -24.89 13.05
N ARG A 139 5.06 -25.60 13.93
CA ARG A 139 5.13 -27.06 13.90
C ARG A 139 3.77 -27.71 14.20
N GLU A 140 3.02 -27.10 15.10
CA GLU A 140 1.73 -27.59 15.61
C GLU A 140 0.53 -26.95 14.90
N LEU A 141 0.76 -26.28 13.77
CA LEU A 141 -0.29 -25.54 13.08
C LEU A 141 -1.39 -26.51 12.61
N PRO A 142 -2.66 -26.30 13.03
CA PRO A 142 -3.75 -27.14 12.55
C PRO A 142 -3.93 -26.93 11.04
N PRO A 143 -4.47 -27.93 10.32
CA PRO A 143 -4.74 -27.78 8.89
C PRO A 143 -5.62 -26.56 8.63
N ALA A 144 -5.40 -25.91 7.49
CA ALA A 144 -6.21 -24.77 7.10
C ALA A 144 -7.70 -25.16 7.10
N PRO A 145 -8.59 -24.27 7.57
CA PRO A 145 -10.02 -24.49 7.42
C PRO A 145 -10.36 -24.70 5.94
N GLU A 146 -11.46 -25.40 5.70
CA GLU A 146 -11.93 -25.67 4.34
C GLU A 146 -12.04 -24.36 3.56
N ARG A 147 -11.52 -24.33 2.33
CA ARG A 147 -11.54 -23.12 1.50
C ARG A 147 -12.98 -22.65 1.38
N LEU A 148 -13.21 -21.39 1.74
CA LEU A 148 -14.53 -20.80 1.62
C LEU A 148 -15.00 -20.87 0.16
N GLU A 149 -16.15 -21.50 -0.08
CA GLU A 149 -16.77 -21.54 -1.42
C GLU A 149 -17.25 -20.15 -1.87
N ALA A 150 -17.47 -19.23 -0.93
CA ALA A 150 -17.81 -17.83 -1.17
C ALA A 150 -17.12 -16.91 -0.15
N PRO A 151 -16.81 -15.65 -0.50
CA PRO A 151 -16.27 -14.67 0.44
C PRO A 151 -17.18 -14.52 1.66
N ASP A 152 -16.61 -14.60 2.88
CA ASP A 152 -17.36 -14.30 4.10
C ASP A 152 -17.66 -12.78 4.14
N PRO A 153 -18.95 -12.37 4.15
CA PRO A 153 -19.32 -10.96 4.15
C PRO A 153 -18.92 -10.21 5.43
N LYS A 154 -18.57 -10.93 6.51
CA LYS A 154 -18.05 -10.35 7.76
C LYS A 154 -16.53 -10.40 7.85
N ALA A 155 -15.87 -11.17 7.00
CA ALA A 155 -14.42 -11.21 6.95
C ALA A 155 -13.88 -9.89 6.41
N PHE A 156 -12.71 -9.50 6.92
CA PHE A 156 -11.96 -8.39 6.33
C PHE A 156 -11.64 -8.75 4.87
N THR A 157 -12.03 -7.88 3.96
CA THR A 157 -11.68 -8.01 2.54
C THR A 157 -10.46 -7.14 2.28
N VAL A 158 -9.44 -7.72 1.64
CA VAL A 158 -8.48 -6.92 0.88
C VAL A 158 -9.32 -6.13 -0.10
N ARG A 159 -9.36 -4.81 0.05
CA ARG A 159 -10.28 -3.99 -0.73
C ARG A 159 -9.55 -3.50 -1.97
N ARG A 160 -10.30 -3.05 -2.95
CA ARG A 160 -9.69 -2.30 -4.05
C ARG A 160 -9.20 -0.94 -3.53
N LEU A 161 -8.12 -0.43 -4.12
CA LEU A 161 -7.80 0.99 -4.02
C LEU A 161 -9.02 1.83 -4.43
N SER A 162 -9.34 2.87 -3.65
CA SER A 162 -10.31 3.88 -4.08
C SER A 162 -9.77 4.65 -5.29
N ALA A 163 -10.64 5.36 -6.00
CA ALA A 163 -10.19 6.20 -7.11
C ALA A 163 -9.17 7.27 -6.66
N GLU A 164 -9.35 7.85 -5.47
CA GLU A 164 -8.40 8.78 -4.88
C GLU A 164 -7.04 8.13 -4.62
N GLU A 165 -7.04 6.93 -4.03
CA GLU A 165 -5.81 6.19 -3.75
C GLU A 165 -5.12 5.80 -5.06
N MET A 166 -5.86 5.34 -6.07
CA MET A 166 -5.28 5.05 -7.40
C MET A 166 -4.60 6.28 -8.00
N VAL A 167 -5.23 7.46 -7.95
CA VAL A 167 -4.67 8.71 -8.48
C VAL A 167 -3.41 9.10 -7.71
N VAL A 168 -3.49 9.16 -6.37
CA VAL A 168 -2.38 9.60 -5.52
C VAL A 168 -1.20 8.61 -5.59
N SER A 169 -1.47 7.31 -5.46
CA SER A 169 -0.45 6.27 -5.53
C SER A 169 0.23 6.24 -6.89
N LEU A 170 -0.50 6.40 -8.01
CA LEU A 170 0.14 6.46 -9.31
C LEU A 170 0.98 7.71 -9.52
N MET A 171 0.51 8.88 -9.07
CA MET A 171 1.33 10.08 -9.17
C MET A 171 2.67 9.89 -8.44
N ASP A 172 2.63 9.40 -7.20
CA ASP A 172 3.85 9.16 -6.42
C ASP A 172 4.71 8.04 -7.03
N GLN A 173 4.15 6.86 -7.27
CA GLN A 173 4.89 5.70 -7.78
C GLN A 173 5.50 5.96 -9.16
N LEU A 174 4.85 6.75 -10.01
CA LEU A 174 5.38 7.11 -11.33
C LEU A 174 6.28 8.35 -11.32
N GLY A 175 6.46 9.01 -10.17
CA GLY A 175 7.23 10.25 -10.08
C GLY A 175 6.59 11.39 -10.87
N LEU A 176 5.27 11.38 -11.01
CA LEU A 176 4.48 12.38 -11.70
C LEU A 176 3.95 13.41 -10.71
N THR A 177 3.80 14.63 -11.19
CA THR A 177 3.20 15.73 -10.44
C THR A 177 2.07 16.34 -11.24
N LEU A 178 1.32 17.25 -10.63
CA LEU A 178 0.17 17.89 -11.26
C LEU A 178 0.57 18.65 -12.54
N GLU A 179 1.77 19.27 -12.52
CA GLU A 179 2.39 20.00 -13.63
C GLU A 179 2.58 19.12 -14.87
N ASP A 180 2.68 17.80 -14.72
CA ASP A 180 2.78 16.89 -15.86
C ASP A 180 1.46 16.80 -16.64
N PHE A 181 0.34 17.24 -16.07
CA PHE A 181 -1.01 17.12 -16.64
C PHE A 181 -1.65 18.46 -17.00
N VAL A 182 -1.46 19.49 -16.17
CA VAL A 182 -2.17 20.78 -16.31
C VAL A 182 -1.28 21.85 -16.95
N SER A 183 -1.89 22.92 -17.47
CA SER A 183 -1.15 24.09 -17.93
C SER A 183 -0.59 24.86 -16.73
N THR A 184 0.68 25.22 -16.82
CA THR A 184 1.40 26.01 -15.82
C THR A 184 1.82 27.39 -16.35
N SER A 185 1.27 27.81 -17.49
CA SER A 185 1.62 29.08 -18.15
C SER A 185 1.27 30.31 -17.32
N ASP A 186 0.25 30.23 -16.47
CA ASP A 186 -0.11 31.27 -15.50
C ASP A 186 0.66 31.04 -14.19
N PRO A 187 1.47 31.99 -13.68
CA PRO A 187 2.17 31.85 -12.40
C PRO A 187 1.26 31.51 -11.20
N ASN A 188 -0.03 31.87 -11.27
CA ASN A 188 -1.02 31.61 -10.24
C ASN A 188 -1.88 30.37 -10.52
N TRP A 189 -1.47 29.49 -11.45
CA TRP A 189 -2.26 28.32 -11.88
C TRP A 189 -2.70 27.42 -10.72
N ARG A 190 -1.95 27.35 -9.61
CA ARG A 190 -2.28 26.55 -8.42
C ARG A 190 -3.48 27.08 -7.63
N ASN A 191 -3.86 28.34 -7.83
CA ASN A 191 -4.97 28.98 -7.12
C ASN A 191 -6.19 29.18 -8.02
N ARG A 192 -6.21 28.55 -9.20
CA ARG A 192 -7.26 28.68 -10.21
C ARG A 192 -7.69 27.30 -10.69
N ALA A 193 -8.84 27.24 -11.34
CA ALA A 193 -9.29 26.00 -11.96
C ALA A 193 -8.25 25.51 -12.99
N TYR A 194 -7.93 24.22 -12.96
CA TYR A 194 -6.87 23.65 -13.78
C TYR A 194 -7.28 23.54 -15.24
N VAL A 195 -6.49 24.14 -16.13
CA VAL A 195 -6.59 23.89 -17.56
C VAL A 195 -5.84 22.59 -17.87
N VAL A 196 -6.58 21.54 -18.17
CA VAL A 196 -6.01 20.21 -18.42
C VAL A 196 -5.52 20.15 -19.85
N ASN A 197 -4.25 19.84 -20.06
CA ASN A 197 -3.74 19.69 -21.42
C ASN A 197 -4.37 18.45 -22.07
N GLY A 198 -4.93 18.59 -23.27
CA GLY A 198 -5.53 17.50 -24.02
C GLY A 198 -4.56 16.34 -24.27
N GLY A 199 -5.10 15.12 -24.39
CA GLY A 199 -4.32 13.90 -24.67
C GLY A 199 -3.50 13.37 -23.49
N LYS A 200 -3.53 14.05 -22.34
CA LYS A 200 -2.78 13.65 -21.14
C LYS A 200 -3.52 12.69 -20.21
N LEU A 201 -4.78 12.39 -20.52
CA LEU A 201 -5.65 11.51 -19.75
C LEU A 201 -5.61 11.82 -18.24
N PHE A 202 -5.72 13.10 -17.90
CA PHE A 202 -5.78 13.51 -16.51
C PHE A 202 -7.08 13.01 -15.87
N ILE A 203 -7.00 12.75 -14.56
CA ILE A 203 -8.07 12.19 -13.75
C ILE A 203 -8.09 13.01 -12.47
N TRP A 204 -9.23 13.63 -12.17
CA TRP A 204 -9.35 14.54 -11.05
C TRP A 204 -10.76 14.51 -10.48
N PRO A 205 -10.93 14.58 -9.14
CA PRO A 205 -12.25 14.58 -8.54
C PRO A 205 -13.02 15.85 -8.88
N GLY A 206 -14.33 15.70 -9.07
CA GLY A 206 -15.21 16.82 -9.40
C GLY A 206 -15.48 17.77 -8.22
N ASP A 207 -15.20 17.32 -7.00
CA ASP A 207 -15.40 18.06 -5.76
C ASP A 207 -14.10 18.53 -5.10
N TRP A 208 -12.96 18.35 -5.77
CA TRP A 208 -11.68 18.88 -5.29
C TRP A 208 -11.48 20.33 -5.71
N ALA A 209 -10.85 21.10 -4.83
CA ALA A 209 -10.44 22.47 -5.08
C ALA A 209 -8.90 22.56 -5.16
N PRO A 210 -8.33 23.23 -6.17
CA PRO A 210 -9.01 23.79 -7.35
C PRO A 210 -9.64 22.72 -8.25
N GLY A 211 -10.79 23.06 -8.84
CA GLY A 211 -11.49 22.18 -9.79
C GLY A 211 -10.89 22.24 -11.20
N ILE A 212 -11.55 21.61 -12.16
CA ILE A 212 -11.16 21.65 -13.58
C ILE A 212 -11.75 22.89 -14.26
N SER A 213 -10.95 23.56 -15.09
CA SER A 213 -11.40 24.71 -15.89
C SER A 213 -12.48 24.30 -16.89
N GLY A 214 -13.53 25.12 -17.01
CA GLY A 214 -14.60 24.96 -18.01
C GLY A 214 -14.25 25.55 -19.38
N GLU A 215 -13.02 26.03 -19.58
CA GLU A 215 -12.55 26.51 -20.88
C GLU A 215 -12.54 25.38 -21.92
N TYR A 216 -12.90 25.69 -23.17
CA TYR A 216 -12.99 24.69 -24.27
C TYR A 216 -11.67 23.95 -24.55
N VAL A 217 -10.52 24.55 -24.18
CA VAL A 217 -9.20 23.93 -24.33
C VAL A 217 -8.87 22.92 -23.22
N SER A 218 -9.65 22.91 -22.15
CA SER A 218 -9.46 22.02 -21.00
C SER A 218 -10.20 20.69 -21.24
N ASP A 219 -9.52 19.57 -20.96
CA ASP A 219 -10.14 18.25 -21.03
C ASP A 219 -11.18 18.04 -19.90
N SER A 220 -12.45 18.27 -20.26
CA SER A 220 -13.60 18.16 -19.36
C SER A 220 -13.90 16.73 -18.89
N ARG A 221 -13.32 15.69 -19.54
CA ARG A 221 -13.56 14.29 -19.17
C ARG A 221 -12.74 13.84 -17.96
N SER A 222 -11.94 14.73 -17.37
CA SER A 222 -11.11 14.40 -16.19
C SER A 222 -11.95 13.93 -15.00
N VAL A 223 -13.12 14.52 -14.79
CA VAL A 223 -14.08 14.14 -13.73
C VAL A 223 -14.79 12.83 -14.06
N GLU A 224 -15.23 12.66 -15.31
CA GLU A 224 -15.88 11.43 -15.78
C GLU A 224 -14.98 10.20 -15.59
N ARG A 225 -13.68 10.32 -15.89
CA ARG A 225 -12.71 9.24 -15.66
C ARG A 225 -12.53 8.92 -14.19
N PHE A 226 -12.53 9.93 -13.33
CA PHE A 226 -12.42 9.73 -11.89
C PHE A 226 -13.62 8.95 -11.35
N GLU A 227 -14.82 9.33 -11.77
CA GLU A 227 -16.05 8.62 -11.44
C GLU A 227 -16.07 7.20 -12.03
N ALA A 228 -15.55 7.01 -13.25
CA ALA A 228 -15.43 5.70 -13.88
C ALA A 228 -14.49 4.74 -13.11
N LEU A 229 -13.50 5.26 -12.36
CA LEU A 229 -12.69 4.48 -11.42
C LEU A 229 -13.44 4.12 -10.12
N GLY A 230 -14.69 4.56 -9.95
CA GLY A 230 -15.45 4.41 -8.72
C GLY A 230 -15.37 5.61 -7.77
N GLY A 231 -14.81 6.72 -8.23
CA GLY A 231 -14.73 7.97 -7.49
C GLY A 231 -16.10 8.58 -7.22
N GLY A 232 -16.27 9.16 -6.03
CA GLY A 232 -17.48 9.89 -5.68
C GLY A 232 -17.43 11.34 -6.18
N ASN A 233 -18.58 12.02 -6.13
CA ASN A 233 -18.67 13.45 -6.37
C ASN A 233 -19.77 14.02 -5.48
N SER A 234 -19.37 14.57 -4.33
CA SER A 234 -20.29 15.06 -3.31
C SER A 234 -21.16 16.22 -3.80
N LEU A 235 -20.62 17.09 -4.64
CA LEU A 235 -21.35 18.22 -5.26
C LEU A 235 -22.43 17.75 -6.24
N ALA A 236 -22.27 16.56 -6.82
CA ALA A 236 -23.25 15.94 -7.72
C ALA A 236 -24.08 14.84 -7.04
N TYR A 237 -24.01 14.71 -5.70
CA TYR A 237 -24.68 13.67 -4.91
C TYR A 237 -24.34 12.23 -5.36
N ARG A 238 -23.15 12.02 -5.95
CA ARG A 238 -22.67 10.71 -6.39
C ARG A 238 -21.82 10.07 -5.30
N LYS A 239 -22.22 8.88 -4.85
CA LYS A 239 -21.48 8.10 -3.87
C LYS A 239 -20.26 7.43 -4.52
N ARG A 240 -19.23 7.19 -3.71
CA ARG A 240 -18.11 6.32 -4.10
C ARG A 240 -18.62 4.90 -4.35
N ASP A 241 -18.04 4.23 -5.32
CA ASP A 241 -18.25 2.82 -5.60
C ASP A 241 -16.91 2.09 -5.67
N VAL A 242 -16.66 1.22 -4.69
CA VAL A 242 -15.42 0.44 -4.63
C VAL A 242 -15.47 -0.82 -5.50
N SER A 243 -16.62 -1.12 -6.13
CA SER A 243 -16.76 -2.23 -7.07
C SER A 243 -15.83 -2.07 -8.29
N PHE A 244 -15.48 -3.19 -8.93
CA PHE A 244 -14.66 -3.21 -10.14
C PHE A 244 -15.51 -3.56 -11.36
N GLY A 245 -16.21 -2.54 -11.87
CA GLY A 245 -17.02 -2.67 -13.08
C GLY A 245 -16.23 -2.50 -14.40
N PRO A 246 -16.86 -2.74 -15.56
CA PRO A 246 -16.24 -2.57 -16.87
C PRO A 246 -15.64 -1.18 -17.10
N SER A 247 -16.32 -0.12 -16.63
CA SER A 247 -15.83 1.27 -16.73
C SER A 247 -14.55 1.50 -15.93
N ALA A 248 -14.43 0.87 -14.76
CA ALA A 248 -13.22 0.93 -13.95
C ALA A 248 -12.07 0.22 -14.65
N ALA A 249 -12.31 -1.00 -15.15
CA ALA A 249 -11.31 -1.77 -15.90
C ALA A 249 -10.81 -1.01 -17.14
N GLN A 250 -11.73 -0.45 -17.93
CA GLN A 250 -11.38 0.34 -19.12
C GLN A 250 -10.56 1.59 -18.74
N THR A 251 -10.95 2.29 -17.68
CA THR A 251 -10.25 3.49 -17.24
C THR A 251 -8.86 3.17 -16.69
N VAL A 252 -8.69 2.09 -15.93
CA VAL A 252 -7.37 1.62 -15.46
C VAL A 252 -6.46 1.26 -16.64
N VAL A 253 -6.98 0.60 -17.67
CA VAL A 253 -6.20 0.28 -18.89
C VAL A 253 -5.70 1.54 -19.59
N GLN A 254 -6.58 2.53 -19.78
CA GLN A 254 -6.20 3.79 -20.43
C GLN A 254 -5.24 4.61 -19.56
N MET A 255 -5.53 4.71 -18.26
CA MET A 255 -4.72 5.42 -17.27
C MET A 255 -3.31 4.87 -17.21
N SER A 256 -3.17 3.55 -17.04
CA SER A 256 -1.88 2.88 -16.98
C SER A 256 -1.03 3.17 -18.23
N GLN A 257 -1.60 3.09 -19.44
CA GLN A 257 -0.86 3.43 -20.66
C GLN A 257 -0.45 4.90 -20.72
N ALA A 258 -1.39 5.83 -20.53
CA ALA A 258 -1.15 7.25 -20.72
C ALA A 258 -0.20 7.84 -19.66
N TRP A 259 -0.31 7.37 -18.42
CA TRP A 259 0.51 7.85 -17.31
C TRP A 259 1.89 7.19 -17.32
N CYS A 260 2.01 5.90 -17.65
CA CYS A 260 3.32 5.29 -17.86
C CYS A 260 4.07 5.92 -19.02
N ALA A 261 3.40 6.24 -20.14
CA ALA A 261 4.00 6.99 -21.23
C ALA A 261 4.56 8.34 -20.75
N ARG A 262 3.78 9.10 -19.97
CA ARG A 262 4.22 10.35 -19.34
C ARG A 262 5.46 10.14 -18.49
N ALA A 263 5.44 9.11 -17.64
CA ALA A 263 6.50 8.84 -16.68
C ALA A 263 7.80 8.44 -17.38
N VAL A 264 7.73 7.63 -18.42
CA VAL A 264 8.87 7.22 -19.24
C VAL A 264 9.45 8.40 -20.03
N ASP A 265 8.59 9.29 -20.54
CA ASP A 265 9.02 10.46 -21.31
C ASP A 265 9.53 11.62 -20.42
N LYS A 266 9.20 11.61 -19.13
CA LYS A 266 9.62 12.63 -18.19
C LYS A 266 11.13 12.59 -18.01
N LYS A 267 11.79 13.71 -18.36
CA LYS A 267 13.25 13.84 -18.26
C LYS A 267 13.73 13.56 -16.85
N SER A 268 14.75 12.71 -16.73
CA SER A 268 15.38 12.34 -15.46
C SER A 268 14.42 11.68 -14.46
N ASN A 269 13.35 11.02 -14.92
CA ASN A 269 12.44 10.32 -14.02
C ASN A 269 13.02 8.99 -13.51
N THR A 270 13.61 9.03 -12.31
CA THR A 270 14.20 7.87 -11.65
C THR A 270 13.16 6.94 -11.00
N ALA A 271 11.88 7.31 -10.97
CA ALA A 271 10.83 6.46 -10.42
C ALA A 271 10.58 5.22 -11.29
N VAL A 272 10.59 5.39 -12.62
CA VAL A 272 10.38 4.30 -13.60
C VAL A 272 11.71 3.80 -14.18
N LEU A 273 12.65 4.71 -14.46
CA LEU A 273 13.94 4.42 -15.09
C LEU A 273 15.08 4.70 -14.10
N ARG A 274 15.17 3.88 -13.05
CA ARG A 274 16.13 4.09 -11.95
C ARG A 274 17.55 3.69 -12.31
N TYR A 275 17.70 2.54 -12.95
CA TYR A 275 19.01 1.93 -13.25
C TYR A 275 19.33 1.89 -14.74
N VAL A 276 18.46 2.45 -15.56
CA VAL A 276 18.50 2.38 -17.02
C VAL A 276 18.12 3.72 -17.61
N THR A 277 18.50 3.90 -18.86
CA THR A 277 18.03 4.95 -19.76
C THR A 277 17.31 4.31 -20.93
N LEU A 278 16.67 5.12 -21.79
CA LEU A 278 16.07 4.60 -23.03
C LEU A 278 17.10 4.10 -24.05
N ALA A 279 18.40 4.35 -23.84
CA ALA A 279 19.47 3.82 -24.67
C ALA A 279 19.92 2.41 -24.25
N ASP A 280 19.61 2.01 -23.01
CA ASP A 280 19.89 0.68 -22.49
C ASP A 280 18.88 -0.32 -23.05
N THR A 281 19.40 -1.45 -23.54
CA THR A 281 18.62 -2.54 -24.11
C THR A 281 19.03 -3.86 -23.48
N SER A 282 18.21 -4.90 -23.61
CA SER A 282 18.54 -6.27 -23.21
C SER A 282 19.87 -6.75 -23.82
N ALA A 283 20.20 -6.32 -25.04
CA ALA A 283 21.45 -6.69 -25.70
C ALA A 283 22.67 -5.89 -25.22
N LYS A 284 22.48 -4.60 -24.87
CA LYS A 284 23.58 -3.71 -24.49
C LYS A 284 23.89 -3.73 -23.00
N ASN A 285 22.86 -3.84 -22.17
CA ASN A 285 22.97 -3.71 -20.72
C ASN A 285 21.95 -4.62 -20.00
N PRO A 286 22.03 -5.95 -20.20
CA PRO A 286 21.06 -6.90 -19.68
C PRO A 286 20.90 -6.82 -18.15
N ASP A 287 22.01 -6.67 -17.43
CA ASP A 287 22.01 -6.61 -15.97
C ASP A 287 21.27 -5.38 -15.44
N ALA A 288 21.46 -4.22 -16.07
CA ALA A 288 20.76 -2.99 -15.70
C ALA A 288 19.25 -3.10 -15.98
N VAL A 289 18.86 -3.70 -17.11
CA VAL A 289 17.46 -3.95 -17.45
C VAL A 289 16.80 -4.85 -16.41
N GLN A 290 17.42 -5.98 -16.09
CA GLN A 290 16.93 -6.92 -15.07
C GLN A 290 16.82 -6.27 -13.69
N LYS A 291 17.83 -5.48 -13.31
CA LYS A 291 17.83 -4.74 -12.05
C LYS A 291 16.70 -3.70 -11.99
N ASN A 292 16.44 -2.99 -13.09
CA ASN A 292 15.37 -2.01 -13.15
C ASN A 292 13.98 -2.66 -13.12
N LEU A 293 13.78 -3.79 -13.78
CA LEU A 293 12.52 -4.56 -13.72
C LEU A 293 12.16 -4.95 -12.29
N ARG A 294 13.12 -5.54 -11.57
CA ARG A 294 12.92 -5.94 -10.16
C ARG A 294 12.66 -4.73 -9.25
N ALA A 295 13.39 -3.63 -9.46
CA ALA A 295 13.21 -2.41 -8.70
C ALA A 295 11.85 -1.76 -8.93
N LEU A 296 11.37 -1.75 -10.17
CA LEU A 296 10.05 -1.21 -10.53
C LEU A 296 8.94 -2.12 -9.99
N TYR A 297 9.09 -3.44 -10.10
CA TYR A 297 8.16 -4.40 -9.51
C TYR A 297 7.98 -4.15 -8.00
N LEU A 298 9.10 -4.04 -7.27
CA LEU A 298 9.08 -3.73 -5.84
C LEU A 298 8.42 -2.38 -5.54
N ARG A 299 8.71 -1.34 -6.32
CA ARG A 299 8.13 -0.01 -6.14
C ARG A 299 6.62 -0.02 -6.35
N MET A 300 6.14 -0.71 -7.37
CA MET A 300 4.72 -0.73 -7.74
C MET A 300 3.91 -1.66 -6.83
N LEU A 301 4.41 -2.86 -6.55
CA LEU A 301 3.66 -3.93 -5.86
C LEU A 301 4.04 -4.10 -4.39
N GLY A 302 5.02 -3.33 -3.88
CA GLY A 302 5.43 -3.36 -2.48
C GLY A 302 6.15 -4.65 -2.05
N GLN A 303 6.51 -5.53 -2.98
CA GLN A 303 7.27 -6.75 -2.71
C GLN A 303 8.21 -7.09 -3.87
N PRO A 304 9.35 -7.76 -3.61
CA PRO A 304 10.21 -8.22 -4.71
C PRO A 304 9.50 -9.34 -5.51
N PRO A 305 9.74 -9.44 -6.83
CA PRO A 305 9.24 -10.55 -7.62
C PRO A 305 9.99 -11.83 -7.27
N SER A 306 9.31 -12.97 -7.34
CA SER A 306 9.95 -14.28 -7.46
C SER A 306 10.73 -14.38 -8.78
N ASP A 307 11.59 -15.38 -8.91
CA ASP A 307 12.35 -15.59 -10.15
C ASP A 307 11.44 -15.92 -11.34
N THR A 308 10.33 -16.63 -11.10
CA THR A 308 9.31 -16.91 -12.12
C THR A 308 8.62 -15.62 -12.58
N GLU A 309 8.11 -14.81 -11.64
CA GLU A 309 7.43 -13.54 -11.99
C GLU A 309 8.39 -12.57 -12.69
N ALA A 310 9.64 -12.49 -12.26
CA ALA A 310 10.66 -11.67 -12.90
C ALA A 310 10.94 -12.12 -14.34
N LYS A 311 11.03 -13.45 -14.55
CA LYS A 311 11.20 -14.04 -15.88
C LYS A 311 10.01 -13.77 -16.78
N GLU A 312 8.78 -13.96 -16.29
CA GLU A 312 7.57 -13.70 -17.08
C GLU A 312 7.44 -12.24 -17.48
N LEU A 313 7.66 -11.30 -16.54
CA LEU A 313 7.65 -9.87 -16.86
C LEU A 313 8.70 -9.51 -17.91
N TYR A 314 9.88 -10.12 -17.85
CA TYR A 314 10.93 -9.89 -18.83
C TYR A 314 10.60 -10.48 -20.20
N GLU A 315 10.27 -11.76 -20.27
CA GLU A 315 10.12 -12.50 -21.52
C GLU A 315 8.79 -12.22 -22.23
N GLN A 316 7.70 -12.03 -21.48
CA GLN A 316 6.35 -11.87 -22.05
C GLN A 316 5.97 -10.41 -22.26
N VAL A 317 6.55 -9.48 -21.50
CA VAL A 317 6.20 -8.04 -21.59
C VAL A 317 7.36 -7.22 -22.13
N TYR A 318 8.54 -7.28 -21.51
CA TYR A 318 9.64 -6.40 -21.87
C TYR A 318 10.21 -6.72 -23.26
N LEU A 319 10.67 -7.94 -23.51
CA LEU A 319 11.35 -8.31 -24.76
C LEU A 319 10.49 -8.10 -26.02
N PRO A 320 9.19 -8.49 -26.07
CA PRO A 320 8.38 -8.31 -27.27
C PRO A 320 8.14 -6.84 -27.63
N LEU A 321 8.08 -5.97 -26.62
CA LEU A 321 7.88 -4.54 -26.81
C LEU A 321 9.19 -3.80 -27.09
N GLU A 322 10.31 -4.26 -26.52
CA GLU A 322 11.64 -3.72 -26.80
C GLU A 322 12.01 -3.87 -28.28
N ALA A 323 11.60 -4.98 -28.90
CA ALA A 323 11.79 -5.21 -30.34
C ALA A 323 11.20 -4.09 -31.21
N GLN A 324 10.22 -3.35 -30.70
CA GLN A 324 9.66 -2.15 -31.35
C GLN A 324 10.35 -0.87 -30.88
N SER A 325 10.48 -0.70 -29.55
CA SER A 325 11.36 0.32 -28.96
C SER A 325 11.53 0.10 -27.45
N THR A 326 12.66 0.52 -26.90
CA THR A 326 12.91 0.56 -25.44
C THR A 326 11.86 1.39 -24.70
N ARG A 327 11.41 2.50 -25.30
CA ARG A 327 10.32 3.32 -24.79
C ARG A 327 9.04 2.51 -24.60
N LEU A 328 8.61 1.77 -25.62
CA LEU A 328 7.40 0.94 -25.54
C LEU A 328 7.55 -0.19 -24.52
N ALA A 329 8.75 -0.78 -24.39
CA ALA A 329 9.03 -1.80 -23.38
C ALA A 329 8.78 -1.29 -21.96
N TRP A 330 9.33 -0.13 -21.61
CA TRP A 330 9.16 0.45 -20.28
C TRP A 330 7.72 0.92 -20.02
N ILE A 331 7.02 1.42 -21.05
CA ILE A 331 5.59 1.75 -20.93
C ILE A 331 4.77 0.48 -20.67
N GLY A 332 5.04 -0.60 -21.40
CA GLY A 332 4.33 -1.86 -21.26
C GLY A 332 4.54 -2.52 -19.91
N VAL A 333 5.80 -2.58 -19.42
CA VAL A 333 6.13 -3.09 -18.09
C VAL A 333 5.42 -2.28 -17.02
N CYS A 334 5.55 -0.96 -17.05
CA CYS A 334 4.88 -0.08 -16.10
C CYS A 334 3.36 -0.30 -16.11
N ALA A 335 2.74 -0.36 -17.29
CA ALA A 335 1.30 -0.55 -17.41
C ALA A 335 0.85 -1.95 -16.96
N ALA A 336 1.65 -2.98 -17.20
CA ALA A 336 1.39 -4.34 -16.73
C ALA A 336 1.37 -4.40 -15.20
N LEU A 337 2.32 -3.72 -14.53
CA LEU A 337 2.38 -3.66 -13.07
C LEU A 337 1.19 -2.91 -12.46
N ILE A 338 0.73 -1.81 -13.07
CA ILE A 338 -0.48 -1.09 -12.61
C ILE A 338 -1.73 -1.98 -12.74
N ARG A 339 -1.79 -2.84 -13.76
CA ARG A 339 -2.92 -3.75 -13.98
C ARG A 339 -2.81 -5.05 -13.18
N HIS A 340 -1.72 -5.22 -12.44
CA HIS A 340 -1.52 -6.40 -11.63
C HIS A 340 -2.56 -6.44 -10.50
N PRO A 341 -3.18 -7.59 -10.19
CA PRO A 341 -4.16 -7.69 -9.11
C PRO A 341 -3.64 -7.10 -7.80
N LEU A 342 -2.40 -7.42 -7.40
CA LEU A 342 -1.75 -6.85 -6.19
C LEU A 342 -1.59 -5.33 -6.19
N TRP A 343 -1.62 -4.66 -7.34
CA TRP A 343 -1.62 -3.21 -7.39
C TRP A 343 -3.04 -2.66 -7.17
N ILE A 344 -4.03 -3.32 -7.79
CA ILE A 344 -5.43 -2.91 -7.74
C ILE A 344 -6.03 -3.18 -6.36
N THR A 345 -5.63 -4.27 -5.71
CA THR A 345 -6.10 -4.70 -4.39
C THR A 345 -5.09 -4.30 -3.32
N TYR A 346 -5.55 -3.50 -2.35
CA TYR A 346 -4.82 -3.01 -1.18
C TYR A 346 -5.47 -3.56 0.09
#